data_AF-A0A0F9D586-F1
#
_entry.id   AF-A0A0F9D586-F1
#
_cell.length_a   1.000
_cell.length_b   1.000
_cell.length_c   1.000
_cell.angle_alpha   90.00
_cell.angle_beta   90.00
_cell.angle_gamma   90.00
#
_symmetry.space_group_name_H-M   'P 1'
#
loop_
_entity.id
_entity.type
_entity.pdbx_description
1 polymer ?
#
loop_
_entity_poly.entity_id
_entity_poly.type
_entity_poly.pdbx_seq_one_letter_code
_entity_poly.pdbx_strand_id
1 'polypeptide(L)' 'MRLTGRDEDALALVEAYAREQGMWFTPENEPVFSDRLELDMSKVVPSLAGPKRPQDRVALL' A
#
# COMPACT_ATOMS: atom_id res chain seq x y z
N MET A 1 9.11 5.63 8.50
CA MET A 1 9.01 6.46 9.74
C MET A 1 10.30 7.23 10.05
N ARG A 2 11.48 6.79 9.58
CA ARG A 2 12.70 7.61 9.61
C ARG A 2 12.56 8.96 8.90
N LEU A 3 11.94 8.96 7.71
CA LEU A 3 11.72 10.19 6.93
C LEU A 3 10.84 11.23 7.65
N THR A 4 10.03 10.80 8.61
CA THR A 4 9.18 11.67 9.44
C THR A 4 9.80 11.96 10.81
N GLY A 5 11.08 11.63 11.01
CA GLY A 5 11.85 11.98 12.21
C GLY A 5 11.57 11.13 13.46
N ARG A 6 11.12 9.87 13.33
CA ARG A 6 10.99 8.98 14.50
C ARG A 6 12.33 8.40 14.91
N ASP A 7 12.59 8.39 16.22
CA ASP A 7 13.79 7.80 16.82
C ASP A 7 13.90 6.30 16.56
N GLU A 8 15.12 5.78 16.47
CA GLU A 8 15.37 4.37 16.17
C GLU A 8 14.77 3.42 17.22
N ASP A 9 14.74 3.80 18.50
CA ASP A 9 14.13 2.99 19.56
C ASP A 9 12.62 2.80 19.32
N ALA A 10 11.93 3.84 18.86
CA ALA A 10 10.51 3.77 18.52
C ALA A 10 10.27 2.88 17.29
N LEU A 11 11.20 2.88 16.32
CA LEU A 11 11.12 2.00 15.16
C LEU A 11 11.31 0.53 15.56
N ALA A 12 12.33 0.25 16.39
CA ALA A 12 12.62 -1.08 16.89
C ALA A 12 11.44 -1.64 17.70
N LEU A 13 10.82 -0.80 18.54
CA LEU A 13 9.63 -1.18 19.31
C LEU A 13 8.45 -1.55 18.40
N VAL A 14 8.13 -0.70 17.43
CA VAL A 14 7.01 -0.94 16.51
C VAL A 14 7.22 -2.21 15.70
N GLU A 15 8.44 -2.44 15.22
CA GLU A 15 8.78 -3.64 14.47
C GLU A 15 8.65 -4.91 15.33
N ALA A 16 9.27 -4.93 16.52
CA ALA A 16 9.21 -6.08 17.42
C ALA A 16 7.77 -6.42 17.81
N TYR A 17 6.99 -5.40 18.18
CA TYR A 17 5.59 -5.56 18.54
C TYR A 17 4.76 -6.10 17.35
N ALA A 18 4.87 -5.50 16.16
CA ALA A 18 4.09 -5.93 15.01
C ALA A 18 4.43 -7.36 14.57
N ARG A 19 5.70 -7.77 14.71
CA ARG A 19 6.14 -9.15 14.45
C ARG A 19 5.56 -10.14 15.45
N GLU A 20 5.67 -9.85 16.75
CA GLU A 20 5.14 -10.70 17.82
C GLU A 20 3.62 -10.88 17.72
N GLN A 21 2.91 -9.83 17.30
CA GLN A 21 1.46 -9.87 17.12
C GLN A 21 1.01 -10.48 15.77
N GLY A 22 1.94 -10.93 14.93
CA GLY A 22 1.62 -11.46 13.59
C GLY A 22 1.03 -10.44 12.62
N MET A 23 1.15 -9.15 12.93
CA MET A 23 0.69 -8.04 12.09
C MET A 23 1.74 -7.59 11.07
N TRP A 24 2.96 -8.10 11.18
CA TRP A 24 4.00 -7.84 10.20
C TRP A 24 3.73 -8.63 8.92
N PHE A 25 3.63 -7.90 7.80
CA PHE A 25 3.43 -8.53 6.50
C PHE A 25 4.62 -9.42 6.13
N THR A 26 4.33 -10.66 5.77
CA THR A 26 5.24 -11.54 5.04
C THR A 26 4.50 -12.15 3.84
N PRO A 27 5.18 -12.45 2.72
CA PRO A 27 4.54 -13.04 1.55
C PRO A 27 3.79 -14.35 1.83
N GLU A 28 4.21 -15.08 2.87
CA GLU A 28 3.60 -16.34 3.30
C GLU A 28 2.31 -16.12 4.10
N ASN A 29 2.13 -14.93 4.66
CA ASN A 29 0.95 -14.56 5.45
C ASN A 29 -0.12 -13.89 4.55
N GLU A 30 -0.62 -14.64 3.57
CA GLU A 30 -1.64 -14.16 2.64
C GLU A 30 -3.03 -14.19 3.29
N PRO A 31 -3.71 -13.04 3.47
CA PRO A 31 -5.04 -13.02 4.06
C PRO A 31 -6.09 -13.64 3.12
N VAL A 32 -7.11 -14.27 3.70
CA VAL A 32 -8.27 -14.76 2.94
C VAL A 32 -9.23 -13.59 2.69
N PHE A 33 -9.31 -13.15 1.44
CA PHE A 33 -10.26 -12.14 1.00
C PHE A 33 -11.49 -12.77 0.34
N SER A 34 -12.62 -12.07 0.38
CA SER A 34 -13.82 -12.49 -0.35
C SER A 34 -13.71 -12.31 -1.86
N ASP A 35 -12.80 -11.44 -2.32
CA ASP A 35 -12.54 -11.17 -3.72
C ASP A 35 -11.08 -10.71 -3.94
N ARG A 36 -10.54 -10.89 -5.14
CA ARG A 36 -9.16 -10.55 -5.51
C ARG A 36 -9.11 -9.75 -6.81
N LEU A 37 -8.46 -8.59 -6.73
CA LEU A 37 -8.19 -7.73 -7.89
C LEU A 37 -6.69 -7.58 -8.07
N GLU A 38 -6.22 -7.58 -9.30
CA GLU A 38 -4.80 -7.45 -9.64
C GLU A 38 -4.57 -6.24 -10.56
N LEU A 39 -3.47 -5.52 -10.33
CA LEU A 39 -3.05 -4.37 -11.13
C LEU A 39 -1.60 -4.54 -11.56
N ASP A 40 -1.40 -4.62 -12.87
CA ASP A 40 -0.06 -4.60 -13.46
C ASP A 40 0.47 -3.16 -13.50
N MET A 41 1.41 -2.86 -12.62
CA MET A 41 2.02 -1.52 -12.50
C MET A 41 2.75 -1.08 -13.77
N SER A 42 3.17 -2.01 -14.64
CA SER A 42 3.83 -1.67 -15.90
C SER A 42 2.88 -1.04 -16.94
N LYS A 43 1.57 -1.26 -16.78
CA LYS A 43 0.53 -0.72 -17.68
C LYS A 43 0.00 0.64 -17.24
N VAL A 44 0.45 1.16 -16.10
CA VAL A 44 -0.01 2.44 -15.56
C VAL A 44 0.55 3.59 -16.40
N VAL A 45 -0.32 4.51 -16.82
CA VAL A 45 0.03 5.71 -17.59
C VAL A 45 -0.50 6.98 -16.94
N PRO A 46 0.12 8.15 -17.19
CA PRO A 46 -0.43 9.44 -16.79
C PRO A 46 -1.88 9.59 -17.27
N SER A 47 -2.75 10.02 -16.38
CA SER A 47 -4.18 10.17 -16.66
C SER A 47 -4.79 11.31 -15.84
N LEU A 48 -5.92 11.81 -16.29
CA LEU A 48 -6.75 12.81 -15.61
C LEU A 48 -8.06 12.15 -15.15
N ALA A 49 -8.53 12.54 -13.96
CA ALA A 49 -9.84 12.15 -13.45
C ALA A 49 -10.89 13.23 -13.76
N GLY A 50 -12.08 12.85 -14.25
CA GLY A 50 -13.23 13.75 -14.43
C GLY A 50 -13.86 13.76 -15.82
N PRO A 51 -14.72 14.77 -16.13
CA PRO A 51 -14.96 16.00 -15.37
C PRO A 51 -16.02 15.88 -14.25
N LYS A 52 -16.84 14.83 -14.24
CA LYS A 52 -17.98 14.73 -13.29
C LYS A 52 -17.73 13.80 -12.11
N ARG A 53 -16.96 12.72 -12.29
CA ARG A 53 -16.74 11.73 -11.23
C ARG A 53 -15.26 11.38 -11.10
N PRO A 54 -14.75 11.17 -9.88
CA PRO A 54 -13.33 10.87 -9.66
C PRO A 54 -12.87 9.54 -10.26
N GLN A 55 -13.79 8.59 -10.48
CA GLN A 55 -13.48 7.31 -11.15
C GLN A 55 -13.45 7.40 -12.68
N ASP A 56 -13.87 8.53 -13.28
CA ASP A 56 -13.82 8.72 -14.72
C ASP A 56 -12.35 8.98 -15.12
N ARG A 57 -11.68 7.99 -15.72
CA ARG A 57 -10.25 8.08 -16.08
C ARG A 57 -10.07 8.40 -17.58
N VAL A 58 -9.31 9.45 -17.87
CA VAL A 58 -8.91 9.85 -19.22
C VAL A 58 -7.38 9.76 -19.33
N ALA A 59 -6.86 8.92 -20.23
CA ALA A 59 -5.42 8.84 -20.48
C ALA A 59 -4.92 10.12 -21.17
N LEU A 60 -3.70 10.56 -20.83
CA LEU A 60 -3.08 11.77 -21.41
C LEU A 60 -2.18 11.46 -22.62
N LEU A 61 -2.03 10.18 -22.98
CA LEU A 61 -1.25 9.66 -24.09
C LEU A 61 -2.17 9.08 -25.16
#